data_AF-A0A2D6X371-F1
#
_entry.id   AF-A0A2D6X371-F1
#
_cell.length_a   1.000
_cell.length_b   1.000
_cell.length_c   1.000
_cell.angle_alpha   90.00
_cell.angle_beta   90.00
_cell.angle_gamma   90.00
#
_symmetry.space_group_name_H-M   'P 1'
#
loop_
_entity.id
_entity.type
_entity.pdbx_description
1 polymer ?
#
loop_
_entity_poly.entity_id
_entity_poly.type
_entity_poly.pdbx_seq_one_letter_code
_entity_poly.pdbx_strand_id
1 'polypeptide(L)'
;MAATQKYSQSTMQKAIGKFISGKTPTEISNELNVPRRTIRNWIVKHKEGGLDHIHHWILDSPNGPLSRGVCFCGKENYFPNSSDVNGHWTKQNGKRPDPNIKMALRTKKAKKK
;
A
#
# COMPACT_ATOMS: atom_id res chain seq x y z
N MET A 1 -22.83 -11.38 -19.52
CA MET A 1 -21.90 -10.78 -20.51
C MET A 1 -20.70 -10.24 -19.75
N ALA A 2 -19.58 -10.97 -19.70
CA ALA A 2 -18.38 -10.53 -19.01
C ALA A 2 -17.62 -9.55 -19.92
N ALA A 3 -17.36 -8.35 -19.42
CA ALA A 3 -16.56 -7.35 -20.15
C ALA A 3 -15.19 -7.97 -20.50
N THR A 4 -14.86 -8.02 -21.78
CA THR A 4 -13.57 -8.48 -22.29
C THR A 4 -12.50 -7.48 -21.85
N GLN A 5 -11.93 -7.67 -20.66
CA GLN A 5 -10.74 -6.93 -20.27
C GLN A 5 -9.62 -7.32 -21.23
N LYS A 6 -9.32 -6.42 -22.18
CA LYS A 6 -8.28 -6.62 -23.22
C LYS A 6 -6.89 -6.96 -22.66
N TYR A 7 -6.65 -6.68 -21.38
CA TYR A 7 -5.37 -6.93 -20.72
C TYR A 7 -5.62 -7.54 -19.33
N SER A 8 -4.79 -8.53 -18.97
CA SER A 8 -4.87 -9.17 -17.66
C SER A 8 -4.49 -8.19 -16.54
N GLN A 9 -5.09 -8.36 -15.36
CA GLN A 9 -4.76 -7.59 -14.16
C GLN A 9 -3.26 -7.71 -13.80
N SER A 10 -2.67 -8.88 -14.01
CA SER A 10 -1.23 -9.11 -13.80
C SER A 10 -0.36 -8.23 -14.70
N THR A 11 -0.74 -8.04 -15.95
CA THR A 11 -0.02 -7.17 -16.91
C THR A 11 -0.08 -5.71 -16.45
N MET A 12 -1.23 -5.26 -15.96
CA MET A 12 -1.40 -3.89 -15.44
C MET A 12 -0.52 -3.66 -14.20
N GLN A 13 -0.54 -4.59 -13.24
CA GLN A 13 0.28 -4.51 -12.04
C GLN A 13 1.78 -4.52 -12.35
N LYS A 14 2.22 -5.36 -13.29
CA LYS A 14 3.63 -5.36 -13.76
C LYS A 14 4.01 -4.04 -14.41
N ALA A 15 3.12 -3.43 -15.21
CA ALA A 15 3.38 -2.14 -15.83
C ALA A 15 3.56 -1.04 -14.78
N ILE A 16 2.68 -0.99 -13.78
CA ILE A 16 2.77 -0.01 -12.68
C ILE A 16 4.01 -0.26 -11.81
N GLY A 17 4.31 -1.52 -11.49
CA GLY A 17 5.52 -1.88 -10.73
C GLY A 17 6.79 -1.38 -11.41
N LYS A 18 6.91 -1.56 -12.74
CA LYS A 18 8.04 -1.04 -13.53
C LYS A 18 8.09 0.48 -13.57
N PHE A 19 6.93 1.14 -13.62
CA PHE A 19 6.85 2.60 -13.54
C PHE A 19 7.35 3.13 -12.18
N ILE A 20 6.98 2.47 -11.08
CA ILE A 20 7.46 2.78 -9.73
C ILE A 20 8.98 2.57 -9.63
N SER A 21 9.53 1.56 -10.30
CA SER A 21 10.98 1.35 -10.39
C SER A 21 11.72 2.40 -11.23
N GLY A 22 11.02 3.39 -11.79
CA GLY A 22 11.61 4.49 -12.56
C GLY A 22 11.72 4.26 -14.07
N LYS A 23 11.15 3.16 -14.60
CA LYS A 23 11.14 2.93 -16.05
C LYS A 23 10.18 3.87 -16.78
N THR A 24 10.57 4.29 -17.97
CA THR A 24 9.73 5.16 -18.80
C THR A 24 8.54 4.40 -19.39
N PRO A 25 7.42 5.08 -19.71
CA PRO A 25 6.28 4.44 -20.38
C PRO A 25 6.63 3.78 -21.72
N THR A 26 7.72 4.22 -22.37
CA THR A 26 8.20 3.67 -23.64
C THR A 26 8.86 2.30 -23.43
N GLU A 27 9.73 2.18 -22.43
CA GLU A 27 10.39 0.91 -22.09
C GLU A 27 9.37 -0.13 -21.62
N ILE A 28 8.39 0.29 -20.81
CA ILE A 28 7.30 -0.58 -20.35
C ILE A 28 6.45 -1.07 -21.53
N SER A 29 6.23 -0.21 -22.53
CA SER A 29 5.49 -0.55 -23.76
C SER A 29 6.20 -1.62 -24.57
N ASN A 30 7.51 -1.47 -24.74
CA ASN A 30 8.32 -2.42 -25.49
C ASN A 30 8.40 -3.77 -24.76
N GLU A 31 8.62 -3.77 -23.44
CA GLU A 31 8.75 -5.00 -22.66
C GLU A 31 7.43 -5.78 -22.51
N LEU A 32 6.30 -5.09 -22.41
CA LEU A 32 4.99 -5.75 -22.20
C LEU A 32 4.17 -5.88 -23.49
N ASN A 33 4.67 -5.36 -24.62
CA ASN A 33 3.96 -5.27 -25.89
C ASN A 33 2.57 -4.60 -25.77
N VAL A 34 2.43 -3.64 -24.86
CA VAL A 34 1.19 -2.90 -24.61
C VAL A 34 1.32 -1.50 -25.23
N PRO A 35 0.29 -0.97 -25.93
CA PRO A 35 0.35 0.37 -26.50
C PRO A 35 0.67 1.44 -25.45
N ARG A 36 1.56 2.38 -25.81
CA ARG A 36 1.98 3.50 -24.92
C ARG A 36 0.80 4.30 -24.36
N ARG A 37 -0.27 4.47 -25.15
CA ARG A 37 -1.51 5.15 -24.73
C ARG A 37 -2.18 4.43 -23.57
N THR A 38 -2.24 3.10 -23.63
CA THR A 38 -2.83 2.27 -22.59
C THR A 38 -2.02 2.37 -21.29
N ILE A 39 -0.69 2.33 -21.38
CA ILE A 39 0.19 2.47 -20.21
C ILE A 39 0.04 3.86 -19.59
N ARG A 40 0.00 4.93 -20.39
CA ARG A 40 -0.28 6.29 -19.88
C ARG A 40 -1.62 6.35 -19.13
N ASN A 41 -2.67 5.76 -19.70
CA ASN A 41 -3.98 5.72 -19.04
C ASN A 41 -3.93 4.97 -17.70
N TRP A 42 -3.18 3.87 -17.62
CA TRP A 42 -2.98 3.15 -16.36
C TRP A 42 -2.20 3.96 -15.33
N ILE A 43 -1.16 4.70 -15.75
CA ILE A 43 -0.41 5.60 -14.86
C ILE A 43 -1.28 6.74 -14.35
N VAL A 44 -2.12 7.33 -15.20
CA VAL A 44 -3.06 8.39 -14.80
C VAL A 44 -4.05 7.84 -13.79
N LYS A 45 -4.69 6.70 -14.07
CA LYS A 45 -5.60 6.03 -13.13
C LYS A 45 -4.93 5.64 -11.82
N HIS A 46 -3.66 5.25 -11.86
CA HIS A 46 -2.87 4.94 -10.67
C HIS A 46 -2.64 6.17 -9.81
N LYS A 47 -2.31 7.33 -10.42
CA LYS A 47 -2.20 8.62 -9.71
C LYS A 47 -3.54 9.08 -9.13
N GLU A 48 -4.63 8.82 -9.82
CA GLU A 48 -5.99 9.10 -9.35
C GLU A 48 -6.49 8.09 -8.29
N GLY A 49 -5.68 7.09 -7.93
CA GLY A 49 -6.01 6.09 -6.91
C GLY A 49 -6.97 4.99 -7.36
N GLY A 50 -7.33 4.95 -8.66
CA GLY A 50 -8.25 3.96 -9.23
C GLY A 50 -7.60 2.64 -9.63
N LEU A 51 -6.27 2.49 -9.51
CA LEU A 51 -5.55 1.27 -9.85
C LEU A 51 -4.65 0.84 -8.69
N ASP A 52 -5.02 -0.26 -8.06
CA ASP A 52 -4.30 -0.82 -6.92
C ASP A 52 -3.07 -1.61 -7.39
N HIS A 53 -1.99 -1.51 -6.62
CA HIS A 53 -0.71 -2.16 -6.91
C HIS A 53 -0.08 -2.67 -5.61
N ILE A 54 0.92 -3.53 -5.75
CA ILE A 54 1.65 -4.04 -4.59
C ILE A 54 2.44 -2.88 -3.97
N HIS A 55 2.04 -2.49 -2.76
CA HIS A 55 2.67 -1.41 -2.02
C HIS A 55 3.95 -1.90 -1.35
N HIS A 56 5.10 -1.46 -1.87
CA HIS A 56 6.34 -1.49 -1.11
C HIS A 56 6.38 -0.27 -0.18
N TRP A 57 6.37 -0.53 1.13
CA TRP A 57 6.36 0.48 2.18
C TRP A 57 7.80 0.78 2.62
N ILE A 58 8.18 2.06 2.56
CA ILE A 58 9.41 2.55 3.18
C ILE A 58 9.02 3.09 4.54
N LEU A 59 9.54 2.46 5.60
CA LEU A 59 9.30 2.88 6.98
C LEU A 59 10.35 3.91 7.39
N ASP A 60 9.91 5.00 7.99
CA ASP A 60 10.80 5.95 8.65
C ASP A 60 11.47 5.30 9.86
N SER A 61 12.57 5.90 10.33
CA SER A 61 13.25 5.47 11.55
C SER A 61 12.27 5.38 12.72
N PRO A 62 12.44 4.39 13.61
CA PRO A 62 11.45 4.07 14.62
C PRO A 62 11.31 5.15 15.70
N ASN A 63 10.43 6.14 15.46
CA ASN A 63 10.12 7.22 16.39
C ASN A 63 8.84 6.91 17.21
N GLY A 64 8.93 5.92 18.10
CA GLY A 64 7.87 5.58 19.05
C GLY A 64 7.11 4.29 18.72
N PRO A 65 5.85 4.12 19.18
CA PRO A 65 5.12 2.85 19.06
C PRO A 65 4.64 2.52 17.64
N LEU A 66 4.47 3.55 16.80
CA LEU A 66 4.10 3.42 15.39
C LEU A 66 5.12 4.16 14.53
N SER A 67 5.53 3.56 13.43
CA SER A 67 6.31 4.19 12.36
C SER A 67 5.42 4.53 11.19
N ARG A 68 5.69 5.68 10.57
CA ARG A 68 5.08 6.08 9.31
C ARG A 68 5.75 5.30 8.18
N GLY A 69 4.93 4.69 7.33
CA GLY A 69 5.33 4.03 6.12
C GLY A 69 4.79 4.78 4.92
N VAL A 70 5.66 5.18 4.00
CA VAL A 70 5.27 5.83 2.74
C VAL A 70 5.57 4.87 1.60
N CYS A 71 4.58 4.64 0.75
CA CYS A 71 4.77 3.92 -0.50
C CYS A 71 5.17 4.91 -1.60
N PHE A 72 5.92 4.46 -2.61
CA PHE A 72 6.29 5.27 -3.78
C PHE A 72 5.11 5.86 -4.55
N CYS A 73 3.92 5.28 -4.42
CA CYS A 73 2.70 5.85 -4.99
C CYS A 73 2.13 7.04 -4.19
N GLY A 74 2.74 7.41 -3.06
CA GLY A 74 2.30 8.47 -2.17
C GLY A 74 1.27 8.05 -1.12
N LYS A 75 0.85 6.78 -1.06
CA LYS A 75 0.00 6.32 0.05
C LYS A 75 0.84 6.25 1.32
N GLU A 76 0.25 6.68 2.44
CA GLU A 76 0.84 6.57 3.76
C GLU A 76 0.06 5.58 4.63
N ASN A 77 0.79 4.78 5.41
CA ASN A 77 0.23 3.89 6.43
C ASN A 77 1.08 3.96 7.70
N TYR A 78 0.50 3.55 8.82
CA TYR A 78 1.20 3.50 10.10
C TYR A 78 1.36 2.05 10.53
N PHE A 79 2.59 1.66 10.83
CA PHE A 79 2.96 0.29 11.21
C PHE A 79 3.51 0.27 12.63
N PRO A 80 3.18 -0.72 13.47
CA PRO A 80 3.75 -0.84 14.80
C PRO A 80 5.23 -1.21 14.77
N ASN A 81 6.04 -0.55 15.60
CA ASN A 81 7.49 -0.80 15.70
C ASN A 81 7.86 -2.01 16.54
N SER A 82 6.95 -2.44 17.39
CA SER A 82 7.08 -3.65 18.18
C SER A 82 5.96 -4.57 17.79
N SER A 83 6.28 -5.84 17.48
CA SER A 83 5.29 -6.91 17.63
C SER A 83 4.76 -6.81 19.05
N ASP A 84 3.45 -6.61 19.22
CA ASP A 84 2.84 -6.48 20.54
C ASP A 84 3.42 -7.55 21.48
N VAL A 85 3.99 -7.11 22.60
CA VAL A 85 4.70 -7.91 23.62
C VAL A 85 3.79 -8.99 24.25
N ASN A 86 2.55 -9.13 23.77
CA ASN A 86 1.61 -10.13 24.21
C ASN A 86 0.82 -10.68 23.00
N GLY A 87 1.29 -11.78 22.41
CA GLY A 87 0.41 -12.53 21.52
C GLY A 87 1.02 -13.53 20.53
N HIS A 88 2.31 -13.52 20.25
CA HIS A 88 2.87 -14.50 19.29
C HIS A 88 2.84 -15.95 19.81
N TRP A 89 2.70 -16.15 21.13
CA TRP A 89 2.47 -17.48 21.74
C TRP A 89 1.04 -17.69 22.27
N THR A 90 0.16 -16.67 22.23
CA THR A 90 -1.14 -16.69 22.96
C THR A 90 -2.36 -16.21 22.18
N LYS A 91 -2.28 -15.94 20.87
CA LYS A 91 -3.48 -15.52 20.11
C LYS A 91 -4.11 -16.68 19.33
N GLN A 92 -5.01 -17.39 20.00
CA GLN A 92 -6.17 -17.99 19.34
C GLN A 92 -7.01 -16.83 18.79
N ASN A 93 -7.34 -16.84 17.49
CA ASN A 93 -8.22 -15.88 16.80
C ASN A 93 -7.61 -14.53 16.35
N GLY A 94 -6.53 -14.59 15.57
CA GLY A 94 -6.31 -13.90 14.27
C GLY A 94 -6.90 -12.52 13.91
N LYS A 95 -7.37 -11.66 14.83
CA LYS A 95 -7.86 -10.31 14.49
C LYS A 95 -6.86 -9.23 14.88
N ARG A 96 -6.40 -8.48 13.89
CA ARG A 96 -5.55 -7.29 14.05
C ARG A 96 -6.34 -6.17 14.74
N PRO A 97 -5.75 -5.43 15.68
CA PRO A 97 -6.43 -4.31 16.32
C PRO A 97 -6.65 -3.15 15.34
N ASP A 98 -7.85 -2.56 15.38
CA ASP A 98 -8.30 -1.50 14.49
C ASP A 98 -7.42 -0.23 14.57
N PRO A 99 -7.15 0.46 13.43
CA PRO A 99 -6.33 1.67 13.37
C PRO A 99 -6.93 2.88 14.11
N ASN A 100 -8.17 2.78 14.61
CA ASN A 100 -8.86 3.83 15.37
C ASN A 100 -8.50 3.86 16.88
N ILE A 101 -7.38 3.26 17.28
CA ILE A 101 -6.88 3.32 18.67
C ILE A 101 -6.34 4.72 19.04
N LYS A 102 -6.21 5.64 18.07
CA LYS A 102 -5.88 7.05 18.34
C LYS A 102 -6.91 7.75 19.25
N MET A 103 -8.18 7.32 19.29
CA MET A 103 -9.18 7.90 20.22
C MET A 103 -9.16 7.27 21.62
N ALA A 104 -8.89 5.96 21.74
CA ALA A 104 -9.00 5.25 23.02
C ALA A 104 -7.81 5.46 23.98
N LEU A 105 -6.62 5.79 23.45
CA LEU A 105 -5.46 6.09 24.30
C LEU A 105 -5.48 7.52 24.88
N ARG A 106 -6.23 8.43 24.25
CA ARG A 106 -6.39 9.82 24.71
C ARG A 106 -7.39 9.94 25.87
N THR A 107 -8.37 9.04 25.97
CA THR A 107 -9.36 9.03 27.07
C THR A 107 -8.84 8.37 28.36
N LYS A 108 -7.85 7.46 28.27
CA LYS A 108 -7.30 6.76 29.45
C LYS A 108 -6.38 7.61 30.33
N LYS A 109 -5.89 8.77 29.83
CA LYS A 109 -5.10 9.71 30.64
C LYS A 109 -5.94 10.63 31.54
N ALA A 110 -7.28 10.59 31.47
CA ALA A 110 -8.16 11.53 32.17
C ALA A 110 -8.82 11.00 33.46
N LYS A 111 -8.52 9.77 33.91
CA LYS A 111 -9.18 9.22 35.11
C LYS A 111 -8.16 8.56 36.05
N LYS A 112 -7.33 9.40 36.68
CA LYS A 112 -6.61 9.06 37.90
C LYS A 112 -7.02 10.10 38.95
N LYS A 113 -8.02 9.74 39.76
CA LYS A 113 -8.30 10.35 41.06
C LYS A 113 -8.79 9.24 41.97
#